data_AF-A0AAE0AC84-F1
#
_entry.id   AF-A0AAE0AC84-F1
#
_cell.length_a   1.000
_cell.length_b   1.000
_cell.length_c   1.000
_cell.angle_alpha   90.00
_cell.angle_beta   90.00
_cell.angle_gamma   90.00
#
_symmetry.space_group_name_H-M   'P 1'
#
loop_
_entity.id
_entity.type
_entity.pdbx_description
1 polymer ?
#
loop_
_entity_poly.entity_id
_entity_poly.type
_entity_poly.pdbx_seq_one_letter_code
_entity_poly.pdbx_strand_id
1 'polypeptide(L)'
;MTGTSVLHQSLFLAQKEDSSKHPQLTIIRLKEQECLSFLKRCNNMDQFKQVHAQLLKWGLFSNSFAATNLVATCALSDWGSMDYACSIFRQIDDPVACQGYSV
;
A
#
# COMPACT_ATOMS: atom_id res chain seq x y z
N MET A 1 31.72 -33.66 -12.50
CA MET A 1 30.73 -32.79 -13.18
C MET A 1 29.72 -32.31 -12.16
N THR A 2 30.04 -31.23 -11.44
CA THR A 2 29.14 -30.58 -10.50
C THR A 2 28.95 -29.14 -10.97
N GLY A 3 27.86 -28.91 -11.69
CA GLY A 3 27.43 -27.57 -12.08
C GLY A 3 26.96 -26.84 -10.84
N THR A 4 27.72 -25.85 -10.40
CA THR A 4 27.23 -24.82 -9.47
C THR A 4 27.46 -23.49 -10.17
N SER A 5 26.40 -22.91 -10.71
CA SER A 5 26.47 -21.53 -11.19
C SER A 5 25.08 -20.89 -11.29
N VAL A 6 25.01 -19.69 -10.72
CA VAL A 6 24.03 -18.61 -10.97
C VAL A 6 22.59 -18.79 -10.46
N LEU A 7 22.39 -18.82 -9.14
CA LEU A 7 21.12 -18.35 -8.54
C LEU A 7 21.30 -17.58 -7.22
N HIS A 8 22.47 -17.01 -6.96
CA HIS A 8 22.68 -16.20 -5.74
C HIS A 8 22.95 -14.70 -6.02
N GLN A 9 22.88 -14.25 -7.28
CA GLN A 9 23.12 -12.85 -7.61
C GLN A 9 21.84 -11.99 -7.64
N SER A 10 20.66 -12.57 -7.44
CA SER A 10 19.39 -11.82 -7.52
C SER A 10 18.84 -11.33 -6.17
N LEU A 11 19.46 -11.68 -5.03
CA LEU A 11 18.99 -11.24 -3.70
C LEU A 11 19.82 -10.11 -3.08
N PHE A 12 20.86 -9.60 -3.75
CA PHE A 12 21.85 -8.74 -3.09
C PHE A 12 21.83 -7.24 -3.46
N LEU A 13 20.82 -6.71 -4.14
CA LEU A 13 20.71 -5.25 -4.35
C LEU A 13 19.41 -4.63 -3.84
N ALA A 14 18.86 -5.17 -2.75
CA ALA A 14 17.87 -4.45 -1.92
C ALA A 14 18.49 -3.79 -0.67
N GLN A 15 19.82 -3.84 -0.49
CA GLN A 15 20.48 -3.31 0.71
C GLN A 15 21.72 -2.50 0.37
N LYS A 16 21.56 -1.42 -0.38
CA LYS A 16 22.48 -0.28 -0.27
C LYS A 16 21.70 1.02 -0.42
N GLU A 17 21.28 1.55 0.71
CA GLU A 17 21.15 2.99 0.91
C GLU A 17 21.80 3.29 2.25
N ASP A 18 22.74 4.21 2.15
CA ASP A 18 23.80 4.53 3.09
C ASP A 18 23.28 5.16 4.38
N SER A 19 24.09 5.03 5.41
CA SER A 19 23.89 5.61 6.72
C SER A 19 23.86 7.15 6.63
N SER A 20 22.67 7.73 6.54
CA SER A 20 22.46 9.12 6.94
C SER A 20 21.12 9.28 7.66
N LYS A 21 21.17 9.97 8.79
CA LYS A 21 20.07 10.11 9.76
C LYS A 21 18.92 10.90 9.13
N HIS A 22 17.90 10.23 8.61
CA HIS A 22 16.64 10.89 8.24
C HIS A 22 15.45 10.21 8.93
N PRO A 23 15.01 10.71 10.11
CA PRO A 23 13.88 10.16 10.86
C PRO A 23 12.60 9.96 10.02
N GLN A 24 12.42 10.78 8.98
CA GLN A 24 11.27 10.77 8.09
C GLN A 24 11.15 9.48 7.24
N LEU A 25 12.26 8.93 6.74
CA LEU A 25 12.22 7.73 5.88
C LEU A 25 11.84 6.49 6.69
N THR A 26 12.31 6.40 7.94
CA THR A 26 11.93 5.33 8.87
C THR A 26 10.45 5.40 9.23
N ILE A 27 9.91 6.60 9.47
CA ILE A 27 8.48 6.78 9.77
C ILE A 27 7.60 6.39 8.58
N ILE A 28 7.97 6.76 7.35
CA ILE A 28 7.23 6.37 6.13
C ILE A 28 7.21 4.84 5.98
N ARG A 29 8.36 4.18 6.13
CA ARG A 29 8.45 2.71 6.07
C ARG A 29 7.58 2.01 7.11
N LEU A 30 7.57 2.50 8.36
CA LEU A 30 6.74 1.92 9.42
C LEU A 30 5.24 2.03 9.09
N LYS A 31 4.83 3.21 8.61
CA LYS A 31 3.46 3.45 8.15
C LYS A 31 3.05 2.52 7.00
N GLU A 32 3.94 2.30 6.03
CA GLU A 32 3.71 1.36 4.92
C GLU A 32 3.55 -0.08 5.42
N GLN A 33 4.40 -0.53 6.34
CA GLN A 33 4.30 -1.86 6.94
C GLN A 33 2.99 -2.04 7.72
N GLU A 34 2.58 -1.00 8.44
CA GLU A 34 1.32 -0.99 9.18
C GLU A 34 0.13 -1.12 8.20
N CYS A 35 0.12 -0.34 7.11
CA CYS A 35 -0.89 -0.44 6.04
C CYS A 35 -0.98 -1.89 5.51
N LEU A 36 0.15 -2.48 5.15
CA LEU A 36 0.20 -3.85 4.62
C LEU A 36 -0.34 -4.87 5.63
N SER A 37 -0.05 -4.69 6.92
CA SER A 37 -0.54 -5.57 7.97
C SER A 37 -2.06 -5.55 8.09
N PHE A 38 -2.69 -4.37 7.96
CA PHE A 38 -4.14 -4.25 7.96
C PHE A 38 -4.78 -4.86 6.73
N LEU A 39 -4.20 -4.61 5.54
CA LEU A 39 -4.70 -5.17 4.28
C LEU A 39 -4.65 -6.71 4.28
N LYS A 40 -3.57 -7.31 4.77
CA LYS A 40 -3.41 -8.77 4.87
C LYS A 40 -4.41 -9.46 5.79
N ARG A 41 -4.99 -8.74 6.75
CA ARG A 41 -5.95 -9.30 7.71
C ARG A 41 -7.39 -9.29 7.19
N CYS A 42 -7.64 -8.59 6.08
CA CYS A 42 -8.96 -8.51 5.48
C CYS A 42 -9.30 -9.83 4.77
N ASN A 43 -10.46 -10.39 5.08
CA ASN A 43 -10.98 -11.59 4.43
C ASN A 43 -12.35 -11.37 3.75
N ASN A 44 -12.85 -10.13 3.75
CA ASN A 44 -14.09 -9.73 3.11
C ASN A 44 -14.12 -8.22 2.84
N MET A 45 -15.07 -7.80 2.00
CA MET A 45 -15.23 -6.38 1.62
C MET A 45 -15.59 -5.45 2.77
N ASP A 46 -16.29 -5.93 3.81
CA ASP A 46 -16.70 -5.07 4.93
C ASP A 46 -15.50 -4.69 5.80
N GLN A 47 -14.65 -5.67 6.13
CA GLN A 47 -13.37 -5.43 6.81
C GLN A 47 -12.46 -4.53 5.97
N PHE A 48 -12.40 -4.79 4.66
CA PHE A 48 -11.60 -4.00 3.75
C PHE A 48 -12.05 -2.53 3.68
N LYS A 49 -13.37 -2.28 3.61
CA LYS A 49 -13.93 -0.91 3.66
C LYS A 49 -13.58 -0.19 4.96
N GLN A 50 -13.60 -0.88 6.10
CA GLN A 50 -13.17 -0.30 7.39
C GLN A 50 -11.69 0.09 7.36
N VAL A 51 -10.82 -0.79 6.85
CA VAL A 51 -9.39 -0.51 6.69
C VAL A 51 -9.17 0.65 5.72
N HIS A 52 -9.89 0.70 4.60
CA HIS A 52 -9.83 1.81 3.65
C HIS A 52 -10.18 3.16 4.33
N ALA A 53 -11.27 3.20 5.11
CA ALA A 53 -11.65 4.41 5.85
C ALA A 53 -10.62 4.82 6.91
N GLN A 54 -10.00 3.85 7.60
CA GLN A 54 -8.92 4.12 8.56
C GLN A 54 -7.68 4.69 7.87
N LEU A 55 -7.30 4.16 6.70
CA LEU A 55 -6.18 4.65 5.90
C LEU A 55 -6.40 6.08 5.41
N LEU A 56 -7.63 6.43 5.02
CA LEU A 56 -8.01 7.82 4.71
C LEU A 56 -7.88 8.71 5.96
N LYS A 57 -8.44 8.27 7.09
CA LYS A 57 -8.40 9.04 8.35
C LYS A 57 -6.97 9.30 8.84
N TRP A 58 -6.05 8.37 8.64
CA TRP A 58 -4.64 8.53 9.00
C TRP A 58 -3.82 9.37 8.00
N GLY A 59 -4.44 9.81 6.90
CA GLY A 59 -3.74 10.54 5.84
C GLY A 59 -2.70 9.68 5.12
N LEU A 60 -2.81 8.34 5.23
CA LEU A 60 -1.89 7.39 4.58
C LEU A 60 -2.22 7.23 3.11
N PHE A 61 -3.44 7.57 2.70
CA PHE A 61 -3.87 7.54 1.31
C PHE A 61 -3.11 8.53 0.41
N SER A 62 -2.52 9.58 0.99
CA SER A 62 -1.62 10.49 0.25
C SER A 62 -0.30 9.83 -0.16
N ASN A 63 0.06 8.68 0.43
CA ASN A 63 1.19 7.89 -0.03
C ASN A 63 0.75 6.96 -1.17
N SER A 64 1.31 7.18 -2.36
CA SER A 64 1.11 6.32 -3.54
C SER A 64 1.29 4.83 -3.24
N PHE A 65 2.16 4.47 -2.29
CA PHE A 65 2.35 3.08 -1.86
C PHE A 65 1.10 2.47 -1.23
N ALA A 66 0.48 3.15 -0.26
CA ALA A 66 -0.68 2.62 0.45
C ALA A 66 -1.89 2.52 -0.49
N ALA A 67 -2.08 3.52 -1.34
CA ALA A 67 -3.17 3.57 -2.30
C ALA A 67 -3.03 2.48 -3.38
N THR A 68 -1.82 2.27 -3.92
CA THR A 68 -1.56 1.18 -4.88
C THR A 68 -1.83 -0.19 -4.27
N ASN A 69 -1.37 -0.44 -3.03
CA ASN A 69 -1.62 -1.71 -2.36
C ASN A 69 -3.09 -1.91 -2.01
N LEU A 70 -3.83 -0.85 -1.65
CA LEU A 70 -5.28 -0.88 -1.48
C LEU A 70 -5.98 -1.34 -2.77
N VAL A 71 -5.68 -0.68 -3.90
CA VAL A 71 -6.28 -1.01 -5.20
C VAL A 71 -5.93 -2.45 -5.59
N ALA A 72 -4.65 -2.83 -5.51
CA ALA A 72 -4.21 -4.18 -5.86
C ALA A 72 -4.85 -5.25 -4.97
N THR A 73 -4.92 -5.02 -3.65
CA THR A 73 -5.55 -5.97 -2.72
C THR A 73 -7.03 -6.12 -3.02
N CYS A 74 -7.74 -5.02 -3.29
CA CYS A 74 -9.16 -5.05 -3.62
C CYS A 74 -9.45 -5.73 -4.96
N ALA A 75 -8.59 -5.54 -5.97
CA ALA A 75 -8.78 -6.08 -7.31
C ALA A 75 -8.39 -7.57 -7.42
N LEU A 76 -7.39 -8.01 -6.65
CA LEU A 76 -6.79 -9.34 -6.79
C LEU A 76 -7.27 -10.37 -5.75
N SER A 77 -7.92 -9.93 -4.66
CA SER A 77 -8.42 -10.86 -3.65
C SER A 77 -9.68 -11.58 -4.12
N ASP A 78 -9.87 -12.85 -3.73
CA ASP A 78 -11.06 -13.64 -4.05
C ASP A 78 -12.37 -13.01 -3.55
N TRP A 79 -12.28 -12.32 -2.40
CA TRP A 79 -13.38 -11.56 -1.81
C TRP A 79 -13.46 -10.11 -2.31
N GLY A 80 -12.57 -9.74 -3.23
CA GLY A 80 -12.40 -8.39 -3.74
C GLY A 80 -13.54 -7.90 -4.64
N SER A 81 -13.47 -6.62 -5.03
CA SER A 81 -14.43 -6.00 -5.96
C SER A 81 -13.70 -5.06 -6.90
N MET A 82 -13.71 -5.38 -8.20
CA MET A 82 -13.09 -4.54 -9.22
C MET A 82 -13.73 -3.15 -9.27
N ASP A 83 -15.06 -3.05 -9.16
CA ASP A 83 -15.77 -1.76 -9.14
C ASP A 83 -15.31 -0.88 -7.98
N TYR A 84 -15.12 -1.48 -6.80
CA TYR A 84 -14.60 -0.76 -5.64
C TYR A 84 -13.14 -0.37 -5.83
N ALA A 85 -12.28 -1.26 -6.37
CA ALA A 85 -10.89 -0.96 -6.68
C ALA A 85 -10.77 0.22 -7.67
N CYS A 86 -11.60 0.26 -8.71
CA CYS A 86 -11.67 1.39 -9.64
C CYS A 86 -12.15 2.68 -8.95
N SER A 87 -13.12 2.59 -8.03
CA SER A 87 -13.55 3.74 -7.23
C SER A 87 -12.43 4.32 -6.36
N ILE A 88 -11.64 3.46 -5.72
CA ILE A 88 -10.45 3.87 -4.96
C ILE A 88 -9.45 4.55 -5.90
N PHE A 89 -9.12 3.92 -7.03
CA PHE A 89 -8.16 4.46 -7.99
C PHE A 89 -8.53 5.87 -8.46
N ARG A 90 -9.82 6.10 -8.77
CA ARG A 90 -10.33 7.42 -9.17
C ARG A 90 -10.22 8.47 -8.07
N GLN A 91 -10.28 8.08 -6.80
CA GLN A 91 -10.10 8.99 -5.67
C GLN A 91 -8.64 9.37 -5.43
N ILE A 92 -7.67 8.61 -5.96
CA ILE A 92 -6.24 8.97 -5.90
C ILE A 92 -5.95 10.14 -6.85
N ASP A 93 -6.57 10.14 -8.02
CA ASP A 93 -6.37 11.17 -9.06
C ASP A 93 -7.14 12.47 -8.77
N ASP A 94 -8.14 12.43 -7.88
CA ASP A 94 -8.97 13.59 -7.53
C ASP A 94 -8.81 13.98 -6.04
N PRO A 95 -7.85 14.85 -5.69
CA PRO A 95 -7.69 15.32 -4.31
C PRO A 95 -8.85 16.20 -3.81
N VAL A 96 -9.74 16.68 -4.70
CA VAL A 96 -10.87 17.54 -4.30
C VAL A 96 -12.14 16.76 -3.92
N ALA A 97 -12.23 15.46 -4.22
CA ALA A 97 -13.40 14.66 -3.83
C ALA A 97 -13.53 14.42 -2.30
N CYS A 98 -12.43 14.48 -1.55
CA CYS A 98 -12.44 14.30 -0.08
C CYS A 98 -12.48 15.62 0.72
N GLN A 99 -12.40 16.78 0.06
CA GLN A 99 -12.56 18.07 0.72
C GLN A 99 -14.01 18.49 0.68
N GLY A 100 -14.80 17.87 1.56
CA GLY A 100 -16.11 18.40 1.92
C GLY A 100 -15.96 19.79 2.53
N TYR A 101 -16.03 20.81 1.69
CA TYR A 101 -16.53 22.14 2.05
C TYR A 101 -17.83 22.34 1.29
N SER A 102 -18.93 22.05 1.99
CA SER A 102 -20.23 22.62 1.64
C SER A 102 -20.18 24.13 1.85
N VAL A 103 -20.44 24.87 0.78
CA VAL A 103 -21.00 26.23 0.85
C VAL A 103 -22.44 26.18 0.39
#